data_AF-A0AB40EAJ0-F1
#
_entry.id   AF-A0AB40EAJ0-F1
#
_cell.length_a   1.000
_cell.length_b   1.000
_cell.length_c   1.000
_cell.angle_alpha   90.00
_cell.angle_beta   90.00
_cell.angle_gamma   90.00
#
_symmetry.space_group_name_H-M   'P 1'
#
loop_
_entity.id
_entity.type
_entity.pdbx_description
1 polymer ?
#
loop_
_entity_poly.entity_id
_entity_poly.type
_entity_poly.pdbx_seq_one_letter_code
_entity_poly.pdbx_strand_id
1 'polypeptide(L)'
;MSTKSFVEMLKSAKPFIGIIVLQFGFAGMSIIFKYALNQGISPHVLVAYRHAVATIVVAPFALVLERKTRPKMTKSVFTKIMLLGLLEPVIDQNLCYTGLKFTTATVSAAMSNVLPAFVFLLAWIVRLEKVNLGKIHSQAKVLGTIVTVGGAMFMTMYNGPMLNLPWTKPTIHHDSTQATNNEASVKGAVMIASGCVTWSVFIILQAMTLASYPAELSLTVFICLAGAIQSTVVALALEWGNPSAWSLGSRPLLLASLYSGVVCSGFTYYIQGIVMKVKGPVFVTAFNPLGMIIVAIMSSFILSEIMYLGRVIGALIIVLGLYMVLWGKSEDKPPADQFIISSKDLLPETQHIDPVMDGNCKELVSIDTVRGKSGEEAV
;
A
#
# COMPACT_ATOMS: atom_id res chain seq x y z
N MET A 1 17.65 -28.16 -12.23
CA MET A 1 17.52 -26.77 -11.76
C MET A 1 18.46 -26.60 -10.57
N SER A 2 19.48 -25.75 -10.65
CA SER A 2 20.48 -25.56 -9.58
C SER A 2 19.86 -24.90 -8.35
N THR A 3 20.28 -25.26 -7.13
CA THR A 3 19.81 -24.65 -5.87
C THR A 3 19.95 -23.12 -5.88
N LYS A 4 20.98 -22.57 -6.55
CA LYS A 4 21.16 -21.13 -6.74
C LYS A 4 20.06 -20.51 -7.61
N SER A 5 19.65 -21.20 -8.68
CA SER A 5 18.56 -20.76 -9.57
C SER A 5 17.20 -20.77 -8.85
N PHE A 6 16.95 -21.75 -7.98
CA PHE A 6 15.74 -21.80 -7.15
C PHE A 6 15.68 -20.65 -6.13
N VAL A 7 16.80 -20.33 -5.46
CA VAL A 7 16.88 -19.22 -4.50
C VAL A 7 16.65 -17.86 -5.19
N GLU A 8 17.22 -17.64 -6.37
CA GLU A 8 17.00 -16.40 -7.12
C GLU A 8 15.56 -16.25 -7.62
N MET A 9 14.93 -17.36 -8.02
CA MET A 9 13.51 -17.39 -8.36
C MET A 9 12.63 -17.05 -7.15
N LEU A 10 12.92 -17.61 -5.97
CA LEU A 10 12.21 -17.31 -4.72
C LEU A 10 12.35 -15.84 -4.31
N LYS A 11 13.55 -15.27 -4.42
CA LYS A 11 13.79 -13.84 -4.14
C LYS A 11 12.97 -12.95 -5.06
N SER A 12 12.91 -13.31 -6.35
CA SER A 12 12.16 -12.57 -7.36
C SER A 12 10.65 -12.67 -7.17
N ALA A 13 10.15 -13.82 -6.70
CA ALA A 13 8.72 -14.06 -6.43
C ALA A 13 8.23 -13.44 -5.11
N LYS A 14 9.12 -13.22 -4.13
CA LYS A 14 8.76 -12.74 -2.78
C LYS A 14 7.85 -11.51 -2.77
N PRO A 15 8.09 -10.44 -3.56
CA PRO A 15 7.21 -9.27 -3.55
C PRO A 15 5.80 -9.57 -4.08
N PHE A 16 5.68 -10.47 -5.06
CA PHE A 16 4.40 -10.87 -5.64
C PHE A 16 3.58 -11.69 -4.65
N ILE A 17 4.21 -12.69 -4.03
CA ILE A 17 3.58 -13.52 -3.00
C ILE A 17 3.11 -12.64 -1.84
N GLY A 18 3.95 -11.71 -1.39
CA GLY A 18 3.61 -10.77 -0.33
C GLY A 18 2.33 -9.99 -0.63
N ILE A 19 2.25 -9.34 -1.79
CA ILE A 19 1.04 -8.57 -2.16
C ILE A 19 -0.19 -9.46 -2.33
N ILE A 20 -0.06 -10.64 -2.95
CA ILE A 20 -1.19 -11.57 -3.10
C ILE A 20 -1.74 -11.98 -1.72
N VAL A 21 -0.86 -12.31 -0.77
CA VAL A 21 -1.26 -12.63 0.61
C VAL A 21 -1.99 -11.44 1.27
N LEU A 22 -1.53 -10.20 1.04
CA LEU A 22 -2.23 -9.01 1.53
C LEU A 22 -3.64 -8.89 0.95
N GLN A 23 -3.83 -9.19 -0.34
CA GLN A 23 -5.16 -9.14 -0.98
C GLN A 23 -6.13 -10.16 -0.37
N PHE A 24 -5.66 -11.37 -0.02
CA PHE A 24 -6.47 -12.32 0.77
C PHE A 24 -6.82 -11.77 2.16
N GLY A 25 -5.86 -11.10 2.81
CA GLY A 25 -6.09 -10.44 4.10
C GLY A 25 -7.20 -9.39 4.03
N PHE A 26 -7.17 -8.52 3.00
CA PHE A 26 -8.21 -7.53 2.76
C PHE A 26 -9.56 -8.15 2.40
N ALA A 27 -9.58 -9.26 1.65
CA ALA A 27 -10.82 -9.96 1.33
C ALA A 27 -11.53 -10.50 2.59
N GLY A 28 -10.77 -11.10 3.51
CA GLY A 28 -11.30 -11.52 4.81
C GLY A 28 -11.81 -10.35 5.65
N MET A 29 -11.15 -9.19 5.59
CA MET A 29 -11.58 -7.98 6.29
C MET A 29 -12.94 -7.49 5.80
N SER A 30 -13.20 -7.49 4.50
CA SER A 30 -14.49 -7.06 3.95
C SER A 30 -15.67 -7.85 4.55
N ILE A 31 -15.50 -9.15 4.79
CA ILE A 31 -16.52 -10.01 5.40
C ILE A 31 -16.68 -9.70 6.90
N ILE A 32 -15.57 -9.66 7.65
CA ILE A 32 -15.58 -9.41 9.10
C ILE A 32 -16.11 -8.00 9.41
N PHE A 33 -15.71 -7.00 8.62
CA PHE A 33 -16.14 -5.62 8.77
C PHE A 33 -17.63 -5.46 8.50
N LYS A 34 -18.15 -6.09 7.43
CA LYS A 34 -19.60 -6.11 7.15
C LYS A 34 -20.38 -6.75 8.30
N TYR A 35 -19.88 -7.87 8.85
CA TYR A 35 -20.47 -8.51 10.01
C TYR A 35 -20.49 -7.58 11.24
N ALA A 36 -19.38 -6.90 11.53
CA ALA A 36 -19.29 -5.98 12.66
C ALA A 36 -20.23 -4.77 12.52
N LEU A 37 -20.32 -4.17 11.33
CA LEU A 37 -21.24 -3.06 11.06
C LEU A 37 -22.70 -3.47 11.21
N ASN A 38 -23.08 -4.67 10.78
CA ASN A 38 -24.43 -5.20 10.95
C ASN A 38 -24.82 -5.40 12.43
N GLN A 39 -23.83 -5.49 13.33
CA GLN A 39 -24.05 -5.56 14.79
C GLN A 39 -24.09 -4.16 15.44
N GLY A 40 -24.12 -3.09 14.65
CA GLY A 40 -24.20 -1.70 15.14
C GLY A 40 -22.89 -1.14 15.68
N ILE A 41 -21.75 -1.79 15.41
CA ILE A 41 -20.45 -1.29 15.85
C ILE A 41 -20.10 0.02 15.13
N SER A 42 -19.67 1.03 15.89
CA SER A 42 -19.23 2.29 15.31
C SER A 42 -17.94 2.09 14.48
N PRO A 43 -17.93 2.46 13.19
CA PRO A 43 -16.73 2.35 12.36
C PRO A 43 -15.57 3.20 12.88
N HIS A 44 -15.85 4.35 13.49
CA HIS A 44 -14.85 5.28 14.01
C HIS A 44 -14.06 4.66 15.17
N VAL A 45 -14.77 4.00 16.09
CA VAL A 45 -14.18 3.30 17.22
C VAL A 45 -13.40 2.06 16.76
N LEU A 46 -13.93 1.33 15.78
CA LEU A 46 -13.25 0.17 15.19
C LEU A 46 -11.92 0.56 14.54
N VAL A 47 -11.85 1.71 13.85
CA VAL A 47 -10.59 2.26 13.31
C VAL A 47 -9.58 2.53 14.42
N ALA A 48 -9.99 3.18 15.51
CA ALA A 48 -9.10 3.47 16.63
C ALA A 48 -8.52 2.18 17.24
N TYR A 49 -9.36 1.19 17.52
CA TYR A 49 -8.92 -0.09 18.07
C TYR A 49 -8.06 -0.91 17.09
N ARG A 50 -8.39 -0.90 15.79
CA ARG A 50 -7.58 -1.55 14.75
C ARG A 50 -6.13 -1.10 14.80
N HIS A 51 -5.88 0.20 14.83
CA HIS A 51 -4.51 0.74 14.84
C HIS A 51 -3.82 0.60 16.20
N ALA A 52 -4.58 0.66 17.30
CA ALA A 52 -4.06 0.37 18.63
C ALA A 52 -3.55 -1.07 18.74
N VAL A 53 -4.36 -2.04 18.29
CA VAL A 53 -3.96 -3.46 18.24
C VAL A 53 -2.73 -3.65 17.36
N ALA A 54 -2.71 -3.06 16.16
CA ALA A 54 -1.56 -3.15 15.26
C ALA A 54 -0.28 -2.64 15.94
N THR A 55 -0.38 -1.52 16.66
CA THR A 55 0.75 -0.94 17.40
C THR A 55 1.26 -1.90 18.48
N ILE A 56 0.36 -2.41 19.34
CA ILE A 56 0.70 -3.30 20.44
C ILE A 56 1.35 -4.59 19.94
N VAL A 57 0.82 -5.16 18.85
CA VAL A 57 1.29 -6.45 18.32
C VAL A 57 2.61 -6.29 17.57
N VAL A 58 2.78 -5.23 16.76
CA VAL A 58 3.98 -5.06 15.91
C VAL A 58 5.15 -4.41 16.65
N ALA A 59 4.89 -3.58 17.68
CA ALA A 59 5.93 -2.86 18.41
C ALA A 59 7.05 -3.75 19.00
N PRO A 60 6.77 -4.89 19.65
CA PRO A 60 7.81 -5.79 20.15
C PRO A 60 8.75 -6.28 19.05
N PHE A 61 8.20 -6.66 17.90
CA PHE A 61 9.00 -7.12 16.76
C PHE A 61 9.88 -6.02 16.21
N ALA A 62 9.33 -4.80 16.06
CA ALA A 62 10.12 -3.66 15.61
C ALA A 62 11.26 -3.33 16.59
N LEU A 63 11.01 -3.42 17.91
CA LEU A 63 11.98 -3.13 18.96
C LEU A 63 13.10 -4.17 19.03
N VAL A 64 12.83 -5.42 18.68
CA VAL A 64 13.82 -6.51 18.68
C VAL A 64 14.59 -6.57 17.36
N LEU A 65 13.88 -6.56 16.23
CA LEU A 65 14.46 -6.83 14.90
C LEU A 65 15.18 -5.63 14.30
N GLU A 66 14.71 -4.41 14.55
CA GLU A 66 15.27 -3.19 13.95
C GLU A 66 16.03 -2.29 14.94
N ARG A 67 16.25 -2.77 16.18
CA ARG A 67 16.89 -1.97 17.24
C ARG A 67 18.19 -1.29 16.81
N LYS A 68 19.00 -1.99 16.02
CA LYS A 68 20.34 -1.55 15.60
C LYS A 68 20.35 -0.87 14.22
N THR A 69 19.28 -0.98 13.45
CA THR A 69 19.19 -0.48 12.07
C THR A 69 18.35 0.80 11.96
N ARG A 70 17.63 1.18 13.03
CA ARG A 70 16.81 2.40 13.09
C ARG A 70 17.62 3.67 12.84
N PRO A 71 17.29 4.46 11.80
CA PRO A 71 17.84 5.79 11.61
C PRO A 71 17.43 6.75 12.73
N LYS A 72 18.15 7.87 12.87
CA LYS A 72 17.75 8.94 13.80
C LYS A 72 16.42 9.56 13.36
N MET A 73 15.51 9.76 14.30
CA MET A 73 14.24 10.43 14.05
C MET A 73 14.48 11.93 13.88
N THR A 74 14.40 12.42 12.64
CA THR A 74 14.48 13.87 12.34
C THR A 74 13.08 14.50 12.43
N LYS A 75 13.00 15.82 12.61
CA LYS A 75 11.71 16.54 12.60
C LYS A 75 10.93 16.30 11.31
N SER A 76 11.62 16.27 10.15
CA SER A 76 10.99 15.99 8.86
C SER A 76 10.36 14.59 8.80
N VAL A 77 11.09 13.55 9.22
CA VAL A 77 10.55 12.18 9.25
C VAL A 77 9.38 12.06 10.22
N PHE A 78 9.49 12.67 11.40
CA PHE A 78 8.40 12.70 12.37
C PHE A 78 7.13 13.35 11.80
N THR A 79 7.25 14.50 11.13
CA THR A 79 6.10 15.15 10.48
C THR A 79 5.51 14.26 9.39
N LYS A 80 6.33 13.61 8.55
CA LYS A 80 5.83 12.67 7.54
C LYS A 80 5.06 11.52 8.17
N ILE A 81 5.54 10.96 9.28
CA ILE A 81 4.85 9.90 10.04
C ILE A 81 3.50 10.38 10.57
N MET A 82 3.43 11.58 11.15
CA MET A 82 2.18 12.15 11.64
C MET A 82 1.17 12.39 10.52
N LEU A 83 1.64 12.81 9.35
CA LEU A 83 0.83 12.93 8.14
C LEU A 83 0.39 11.55 7.61
N LEU A 84 1.26 10.54 7.62
CA LEU A 84 0.90 9.18 7.23
C LEU A 84 -0.19 8.59 8.12
N GLY A 85 -0.12 8.80 9.44
CA GLY A 85 -1.18 8.45 10.36
C GLY A 85 -2.50 9.19 10.10
N LEU A 86 -2.42 10.43 9.64
CA LEU A 86 -3.60 11.25 9.37
C LEU A 86 -4.27 10.87 8.03
N LEU A 87 -3.47 10.61 6.99
CA LEU A 87 -3.97 10.40 5.64
C LEU A 87 -4.79 9.11 5.51
N GLU A 88 -4.20 7.94 5.80
CA GLU A 88 -4.91 6.68 5.61
C GLU A 88 -5.71 6.26 6.86
N PRO A 89 -5.10 6.11 8.06
CA PRO A 89 -5.83 5.63 9.22
C PRO A 89 -7.01 6.51 9.64
N VAL A 90 -6.88 7.83 9.50
CA VAL A 90 -7.90 8.78 9.95
C VAL A 90 -8.77 9.22 8.79
N ILE A 91 -8.23 9.99 7.83
CA ILE A 91 -9.06 10.62 6.80
C ILE A 91 -9.67 9.58 5.85
N ASP A 92 -8.86 8.74 5.21
CA ASP A 92 -9.36 7.74 4.26
C ASP A 92 -10.36 6.78 4.91
N GLN A 93 -9.98 6.09 5.99
CA GLN A 93 -10.85 5.07 6.58
C GLN A 93 -12.16 5.67 7.09
N ASN A 94 -12.13 6.84 7.74
CA ASN A 94 -13.38 7.47 8.22
C ASN A 94 -14.25 8.00 7.07
N LEU A 95 -13.66 8.59 6.02
CA LEU A 95 -14.41 9.04 4.84
C LEU A 95 -15.00 7.86 4.07
N CYS A 96 -14.24 6.78 3.87
CA CYS A 96 -14.69 5.58 3.19
C CYS A 96 -15.83 4.90 3.96
N TYR A 97 -15.67 4.67 5.26
CA TYR A 97 -16.71 4.03 6.07
C TYR A 97 -17.97 4.88 6.24
N THR A 98 -17.82 6.19 6.33
CA THR A 98 -18.98 7.09 6.39
C THR A 98 -19.64 7.21 5.03
N GLY A 99 -18.88 7.29 3.95
CA GLY A 99 -19.39 7.33 2.57
C GLY A 99 -20.21 6.08 2.22
N LEU A 100 -19.78 4.90 2.66
CA LEU A 100 -20.51 3.63 2.54
C LEU A 100 -21.90 3.66 3.18
N LYS A 101 -22.17 4.55 4.15
CA LYS A 101 -23.52 4.73 4.72
C LYS A 101 -24.46 5.50 3.79
N PHE A 102 -23.91 6.26 2.85
CA PHE A 102 -24.65 7.17 1.97
C PHE A 102 -24.68 6.70 0.51
N THR A 103 -23.82 5.77 0.11
CA THR A 103 -23.76 5.23 -1.26
C THR A 103 -23.69 3.71 -1.27
N THR A 104 -23.76 3.10 -2.45
CA THR A 104 -23.74 1.65 -2.60
C THR A 104 -22.34 1.07 -2.52
N ALA A 105 -22.24 -0.21 -2.14
CA ALA A 105 -20.97 -0.95 -2.17
C ALA A 105 -20.34 -0.96 -3.57
N THR A 106 -21.16 -0.94 -4.64
CA THR A 106 -20.70 -0.87 -6.03
C THR A 106 -20.00 0.44 -6.34
N VAL A 107 -20.57 1.58 -5.94
CA VAL A 107 -19.92 2.89 -6.12
C VAL A 107 -18.64 2.96 -5.30
N SER A 108 -18.64 2.43 -4.07
CA SER A 108 -17.43 2.34 -3.25
C SER A 108 -16.32 1.54 -3.95
N ALA A 109 -16.65 0.34 -4.43
CA ALA A 109 -15.70 -0.53 -5.11
C ALA A 109 -15.15 0.12 -6.38
N ALA A 110 -16.02 0.72 -7.21
CA ALA A 110 -15.63 1.47 -8.39
C ALA A 110 -14.60 2.56 -8.05
N MET A 111 -14.86 3.38 -7.02
CA MET A 111 -13.93 4.45 -6.62
C MET A 111 -12.60 3.90 -6.08
N SER A 112 -12.62 2.83 -5.29
CA SER A 112 -11.38 2.18 -4.80
C SER A 112 -10.55 1.56 -5.93
N ASN A 113 -11.18 1.15 -7.03
CA ASN A 113 -10.48 0.65 -8.21
C ASN A 113 -9.79 1.73 -9.02
N VAL A 114 -10.12 3.01 -8.83
CA VAL A 114 -9.38 4.13 -9.46
C VAL A 114 -8.07 4.43 -8.73
N LEU A 115 -7.89 3.93 -7.50
CA LEU A 115 -6.69 4.14 -6.68
C LEU A 115 -5.36 3.94 -7.45
N PRO A 116 -5.16 2.87 -8.25
CA PRO A 116 -3.90 2.67 -8.96
C PRO A 116 -3.61 3.79 -9.97
N ALA A 117 -4.64 4.37 -10.59
CA ALA A 117 -4.48 5.49 -11.52
C ALA A 117 -4.05 6.77 -10.79
N PHE A 118 -4.64 7.08 -9.64
CA PHE A 118 -4.22 8.23 -8.82
C PHE A 118 -2.79 8.07 -8.31
N VAL A 119 -2.42 6.87 -7.84
CA VAL A 119 -1.04 6.59 -7.42
C VAL A 119 -0.07 6.69 -8.58
N PHE A 120 -0.43 6.19 -9.77
CA PHE A 120 0.41 6.34 -10.96
C PHE A 120 0.64 7.83 -11.29
N LEU A 121 -0.42 8.64 -11.30
CA LEU A 121 -0.35 10.06 -11.59
C LEU A 121 0.53 10.80 -10.58
N LEU A 122 0.31 10.58 -9.29
CA LEU A 122 1.10 11.23 -8.23
C LEU A 122 2.56 10.74 -8.24
N ALA A 123 2.80 9.45 -8.47
CA ALA A 123 4.16 8.91 -8.60
C ALA A 123 4.91 9.54 -9.77
N TRP A 124 4.22 9.81 -10.88
CA TRP A 124 4.81 10.51 -12.02
C TRP A 124 5.12 11.98 -11.69
N ILE A 125 4.19 12.72 -11.07
CA ILE A 125 4.39 14.13 -10.65
C ILE A 125 5.56 14.27 -9.68
N VAL A 126 5.66 13.38 -8.69
CA VAL A 126 6.72 13.37 -7.66
C VAL A 126 8.02 12.72 -8.19
N ARG A 127 8.05 12.30 -9.46
CA ARG A 127 9.20 11.64 -10.11
C ARG A 127 9.65 10.32 -9.45
N LEU A 128 8.74 9.64 -8.75
CA LEU A 128 8.94 8.27 -8.24
C LEU A 128 8.77 7.22 -9.33
N GLU A 129 8.12 7.58 -10.44
CA GLU A 129 7.97 6.73 -11.62
C GLU A 129 8.42 7.53 -12.86
N LYS A 130 9.40 7.01 -13.59
CA LYS A 130 9.86 7.62 -14.85
C LYS A 130 9.03 7.08 -16.00
N VAL A 131 8.18 7.93 -16.55
CA VAL A 131 7.35 7.60 -17.71
C VAL A 131 7.99 8.22 -18.95
N ASN A 132 8.55 7.37 -19.81
CA ASN A 132 9.00 7.78 -21.15
C ASN A 132 8.09 7.12 -22.18
N LEU A 133 7.09 7.86 -22.66
CA LEU A 133 6.08 7.35 -23.59
C LEU A 133 6.65 6.86 -24.93
N GLY A 134 7.92 7.15 -25.25
CA GLY A 134 8.60 6.55 -26.40
C GLY A 134 9.07 5.11 -26.18
N LYS A 135 9.11 4.62 -24.94
CA LYS A 135 9.54 3.25 -24.60
C LYS A 135 8.34 2.31 -24.42
N ILE A 136 8.38 1.16 -25.07
CA ILE A 136 7.33 0.12 -25.01
C ILE A 136 7.05 -0.30 -23.56
N HIS A 137 8.08 -0.50 -22.73
CA HIS A 137 7.88 -0.86 -21.31
C HIS A 137 7.13 0.22 -20.53
N SER A 138 7.40 1.51 -20.79
CA SER A 138 6.68 2.61 -20.13
C SER A 138 5.23 2.71 -20.60
N GLN A 139 4.97 2.48 -21.89
CA GLN A 139 3.62 2.41 -22.44
C GLN A 139 2.83 1.24 -21.82
N ALA A 140 3.47 0.08 -21.68
CA ALA A 140 2.86 -1.11 -21.06
C ALA A 140 2.41 -0.86 -19.61
N LYS A 141 3.16 -0.07 -18.82
CA LYS A 141 2.73 0.31 -17.45
C LYS A 141 1.48 1.17 -17.44
N VAL A 142 1.45 2.20 -18.29
CA VAL A 142 0.32 3.14 -18.39
C VAL A 142 -0.91 2.40 -18.89
N LEU A 143 -0.77 1.71 -20.02
CA LEU A 143 -1.85 0.96 -20.65
C LEU A 143 -2.33 -0.17 -19.72
N GLY A 144 -1.43 -0.90 -19.09
CA GLY A 144 -1.77 -1.93 -18.11
C GLY A 144 -2.55 -1.37 -16.93
N THR A 145 -2.19 -0.19 -16.43
CA THR A 145 -2.95 0.48 -15.35
C THR A 145 -4.37 0.83 -15.83
N ILE A 146 -4.51 1.43 -17.02
CA ILE A 146 -5.82 1.77 -17.61
C ILE A 146 -6.67 0.52 -17.81
N VAL A 147 -6.09 -0.56 -18.36
CA VAL A 147 -6.76 -1.84 -18.59
C VAL A 147 -7.18 -2.48 -17.26
N THR A 148 -6.34 -2.43 -16.23
CA THR A 148 -6.67 -2.99 -14.91
C THR A 148 -7.82 -2.23 -14.25
N VAL A 149 -7.77 -0.89 -14.26
CA VAL A 149 -8.85 -0.03 -13.71
C VAL A 149 -10.15 -0.22 -14.50
N GLY A 150 -10.06 -0.25 -15.83
CA GLY A 150 -11.22 -0.48 -16.71
C GLY A 150 -11.84 -1.87 -16.50
N GLY A 151 -11.01 -2.91 -16.35
CA GLY A 151 -11.46 -4.27 -16.03
C GLY A 151 -12.17 -4.35 -14.68
N ALA A 152 -11.65 -3.64 -13.68
CA ALA A 152 -12.27 -3.56 -12.36
C ALA A 152 -13.60 -2.81 -12.38
N MET A 153 -13.69 -1.70 -13.13
CA MET A 153 -14.95 -1.00 -13.37
C MET A 153 -15.96 -1.91 -14.06
N PHE A 154 -15.56 -2.59 -15.12
CA PHE A 154 -16.39 -3.56 -15.84
C PHE A 154 -16.92 -4.66 -14.90
N MET A 155 -16.03 -5.23 -14.07
CA MET A 155 -16.37 -6.24 -13.07
C MET A 155 -17.46 -5.77 -12.10
N THR A 156 -17.44 -4.50 -11.70
CA THR A 156 -18.38 -3.93 -10.72
C THR A 156 -19.68 -3.42 -11.31
N MET A 157 -19.65 -2.83 -12.50
CA MET A 157 -20.78 -2.09 -13.06
C MET A 157 -21.56 -2.91 -14.10
N TYR A 158 -20.94 -3.90 -14.74
CA TYR A 158 -21.59 -4.69 -15.77
C TYR A 158 -22.09 -6.03 -15.19
N ASN A 159 -23.41 -6.15 -15.05
CA ASN A 159 -24.07 -7.41 -14.72
C ASN A 159 -24.43 -8.13 -16.03
N GLY A 160 -23.76 -9.26 -16.29
CA GLY A 160 -24.10 -10.16 -17.40
C GLY A 160 -25.14 -11.22 -17.00
N PRO A 161 -25.35 -12.29 -17.79
CA PRO A 161 -26.19 -13.41 -17.37
C PRO A 161 -25.69 -14.04 -16.08
N MET A 162 -26.64 -14.54 -15.28
CA MET A 162 -26.36 -15.27 -14.04
C MET A 162 -25.66 -16.59 -14.36
N LEU A 163 -24.58 -16.87 -13.63
CA LEU A 163 -23.89 -18.15 -13.70
C LEU A 163 -24.44 -19.03 -12.58
N ASN A 164 -25.17 -20.07 -12.95
CA ASN A 164 -25.71 -21.05 -12.01
C ASN A 164 -24.57 -21.98 -11.56
N LEU A 165 -23.93 -21.65 -10.45
CA LEU A 165 -22.87 -22.48 -9.86
C LEU A 165 -23.49 -23.55 -8.93
N PRO A 166 -22.89 -24.75 -8.82
CA PRO A 166 -23.44 -25.85 -8.04
C PRO A 166 -23.68 -25.56 -6.55
N TRP A 167 -22.92 -24.61 -5.99
CA TRP A 167 -22.96 -24.23 -4.57
C TRP A 167 -23.75 -22.94 -4.30
N THR A 168 -24.21 -22.24 -5.34
CA THR A 168 -25.05 -21.05 -5.19
C THR A 168 -26.52 -21.48 -5.20
N LYS A 169 -27.23 -21.23 -4.10
CA LYS A 169 -28.69 -21.35 -4.09
C LYS A 169 -29.26 -20.08 -4.71
N PRO A 170 -30.27 -20.16 -5.61
CA PRO A 170 -30.99 -18.97 -6.05
C PRO A 170 -31.84 -18.45 -4.90
N THR A 171 -31.21 -17.76 -3.95
CA THR A 171 -31.90 -16.90 -3.01
C THR A 171 -32.17 -15.59 -3.73
N ILE A 172 -33.45 -15.23 -3.86
CA ILE A 172 -33.87 -13.89 -4.27
C ILE A 172 -33.36 -12.95 -3.18
N HIS A 173 -32.14 -12.45 -3.34
CA HIS A 173 -31.74 -11.25 -2.63
C HIS A 173 -32.55 -10.12 -3.26
N HIS A 174 -33.52 -9.63 -2.51
CA HIS A 174 -33.89 -8.24 -2.65
C HIS A 174 -32.61 -7.45 -2.41
N ASP A 175 -31.95 -7.02 -3.49
CA ASP A 175 -31.18 -5.80 -3.43
C ASP A 175 -32.16 -4.77 -2.89
N SER A 176 -32.04 -4.45 -1.61
CA SER A 176 -32.67 -3.27 -1.06
C SER A 176 -31.97 -2.09 -1.73
N THR A 177 -32.38 -1.78 -2.95
CA THR A 177 -32.32 -0.43 -3.49
C THR A 177 -33.19 0.41 -2.57
N GLN A 178 -32.65 0.75 -1.39
CA GLN A 178 -33.14 1.90 -0.66
C GLN A 178 -33.14 3.03 -1.68
N ALA A 179 -34.28 3.68 -1.86
CA ALA A 179 -34.37 4.89 -2.66
C ALA A 179 -33.41 5.90 -2.03
N THR A 180 -32.17 5.94 -2.53
CA THR A 180 -31.16 6.85 -2.05
C THR A 180 -31.53 8.22 -2.59
N ASN A 181 -31.78 9.18 -1.71
CA ASN A 181 -31.82 10.58 -2.10
C ASN A 181 -30.56 10.87 -2.94
N ASN A 182 -30.74 11.33 -4.18
CA ASN A 182 -29.62 11.54 -5.12
C ASN A 182 -28.51 12.38 -4.49
N GLU A 183 -28.87 13.37 -3.68
CA GLU A 183 -27.94 14.22 -2.93
C GLU A 183 -27.11 13.43 -1.91
N ALA A 184 -27.73 12.54 -1.13
CA ALA A 184 -27.04 11.67 -0.18
C ALA A 184 -26.09 10.71 -0.92
N SER A 185 -26.54 10.13 -2.04
CA SER A 185 -25.72 9.23 -2.86
C SER A 185 -24.49 9.92 -3.44
N VAL A 186 -24.65 11.16 -3.94
CA VAL A 186 -23.54 11.97 -4.45
C VAL A 186 -22.57 12.34 -3.32
N LYS A 187 -23.09 12.73 -2.15
CA LYS A 187 -22.28 13.01 -0.96
C LYS A 187 -21.43 11.79 -0.59
N GLY A 188 -22.01 10.60 -0.54
CA GLY A 188 -21.29 9.35 -0.28
C GLY A 188 -20.19 9.07 -1.31
N ALA A 189 -20.48 9.25 -2.60
CA ALA A 189 -19.50 9.07 -3.67
C ALA A 189 -18.31 10.05 -3.56
N VAL A 190 -18.58 11.34 -3.27
CA VAL A 190 -17.53 12.37 -3.09
C VAL A 190 -16.66 12.07 -1.87
N MET A 191 -17.26 11.60 -0.77
CA MET A 191 -16.51 11.19 0.43
C MET A 191 -15.55 10.04 0.12
N ILE A 192 -16.02 9.00 -0.57
CA ILE A 192 -15.16 7.85 -0.93
C ILE A 192 -14.08 8.27 -1.94
N ALA A 193 -14.41 9.08 -2.94
CA ALA A 193 -13.42 9.58 -3.89
C ALA A 193 -12.32 10.39 -3.18
N SER A 194 -12.68 11.21 -2.20
CA SER A 194 -11.73 11.94 -1.35
C SER A 194 -10.88 10.98 -0.51
N GLY A 195 -11.46 9.90 0.01
CA GLY A 195 -10.72 8.81 0.66
C GLY A 195 -9.67 8.20 -0.26
N CYS A 196 -10.07 7.78 -1.47
CA CYS A 196 -9.14 7.21 -2.46
C CYS A 196 -7.97 8.14 -2.83
N VAL A 197 -8.24 9.45 -2.99
CA VAL A 197 -7.18 10.43 -3.23
C VAL A 197 -6.24 10.51 -2.03
N THR A 198 -6.79 10.55 -0.82
CA THR A 198 -6.01 10.61 0.42
C THR A 198 -5.16 9.35 0.60
N TRP A 199 -5.70 8.16 0.34
CA TRP A 199 -4.96 6.91 0.34
C TRP A 199 -3.85 6.91 -0.71
N SER A 200 -4.10 7.48 -1.89
CA SER A 200 -3.05 7.62 -2.91
C SER A 200 -1.90 8.50 -2.44
N VAL A 201 -2.20 9.62 -1.78
CA VAL A 201 -1.17 10.50 -1.17
C VAL A 201 -0.42 9.77 -0.07
N PHE A 202 -1.10 8.96 0.76
CA PHE A 202 -0.45 8.11 1.76
C PHE A 202 0.56 7.15 1.13
N ILE A 203 0.19 6.45 0.05
CA ILE A 203 1.07 5.50 -0.64
C ILE A 203 2.36 6.20 -1.12
N ILE A 204 2.23 7.38 -1.73
CA ILE A 204 3.37 8.15 -2.22
C ILE A 204 4.24 8.66 -1.06
N LEU A 205 3.61 9.24 -0.04
CA LEU A 205 4.32 9.73 1.14
C LEU A 205 5.02 8.59 1.88
N GLN A 206 4.44 7.39 1.90
CA GLN A 206 5.05 6.22 2.52
C GLN A 206 6.30 5.80 1.76
N ALA A 207 6.25 5.80 0.42
CA ALA A 207 7.43 5.51 -0.42
C ALA A 207 8.57 6.49 -0.13
N MET A 208 8.26 7.78 -0.08
CA MET A 208 9.24 8.84 0.23
C MET A 208 9.78 8.72 1.67
N THR A 209 8.94 8.31 2.62
CA THR A 209 9.35 8.15 4.02
C THR A 209 10.25 6.94 4.18
N LEU A 210 9.97 5.84 3.48
CA LEU A 210 10.82 4.63 3.47
C LEU A 210 12.20 4.88 2.87
N ALA A 211 12.34 5.86 1.97
CA ALA A 211 13.63 6.29 1.45
C ALA A 211 14.46 7.04 2.51
N SER A 212 13.83 7.92 3.30
CA SER A 212 14.51 8.67 4.38
C SER A 212 14.67 7.87 5.68
N TYR A 213 13.78 6.90 5.92
CA TYR A 213 13.70 6.09 7.13
C TYR A 213 13.54 4.61 6.76
N PRO A 214 14.63 3.92 6.35
CA PRO A 214 14.57 2.57 5.81
C PRO A 214 14.38 1.46 6.89
N ALA A 215 13.45 1.64 7.82
CA ALA A 215 13.07 0.64 8.83
C ALA A 215 11.54 0.39 8.78
N GLU A 216 11.14 -0.64 8.03
CA GLU A 216 9.76 -0.94 7.62
C GLU A 216 8.86 -1.30 8.82
N LEU A 217 9.34 -2.13 9.74
CA LEU A 217 8.55 -2.52 10.92
C LEU A 217 8.35 -1.31 11.84
N SER A 218 9.41 -0.55 12.08
CA SER A 218 9.37 0.63 12.94
C SER A 218 8.49 1.72 12.33
N LEU A 219 8.59 1.95 11.02
CA LEU A 219 7.70 2.88 10.32
C LEU A 219 6.25 2.44 10.45
N THR A 220 5.96 1.14 10.28
CA THR A 220 4.61 0.58 10.47
C THR A 220 4.08 0.86 11.88
N VAL A 221 4.88 0.61 12.91
CA VAL A 221 4.51 0.89 14.31
C VAL A 221 4.23 2.38 14.52
N PHE A 222 5.05 3.26 13.96
CA PHE A 222 4.83 4.70 14.11
C PHE A 222 3.59 5.20 13.35
N ILE A 223 3.31 4.69 12.15
CA ILE A 223 2.09 4.99 11.41
C ILE A 223 0.86 4.52 12.20
N CYS A 224 0.87 3.26 12.66
CA CYS A 224 -0.23 2.71 13.46
C CYS A 224 -0.40 3.45 14.80
N LEU A 225 0.68 3.86 15.46
CA LEU A 225 0.60 4.62 16.71
C LEU A 225 0.01 6.01 16.48
N ALA A 226 0.50 6.73 15.47
CA ALA A 226 -0.04 8.03 15.11
C ALA A 226 -1.52 7.94 14.71
N GLY A 227 -1.86 6.95 13.87
CA GLY A 227 -3.22 6.64 13.47
C GLY A 227 -4.12 6.27 14.65
N ALA A 228 -3.63 5.46 15.60
CA ALA A 228 -4.39 5.11 16.81
C ALA A 228 -4.71 6.35 17.65
N ILE A 229 -3.72 7.21 17.90
CA ILE A 229 -3.91 8.44 18.67
C ILE A 229 -4.90 9.37 17.96
N GLN A 230 -4.65 9.68 16.68
CA GLN A 230 -5.47 10.62 15.92
C GLN A 230 -6.89 10.10 15.69
N SER A 231 -7.06 8.81 15.35
CA SER A 231 -8.38 8.19 15.19
C SER A 231 -9.13 8.08 16.50
N THR A 232 -8.45 7.91 17.64
CA THR A 232 -9.09 7.97 18.96
C THR A 232 -9.64 9.38 19.22
N VAL A 233 -8.88 10.44 18.92
CA VAL A 233 -9.35 11.83 19.06
C VAL A 233 -10.59 12.07 18.21
N VAL A 234 -10.58 11.63 16.94
CA VAL A 234 -11.73 11.76 16.04
C VAL A 234 -12.93 10.93 16.53
N ALA A 235 -12.72 9.68 16.94
CA ALA A 235 -13.79 8.84 17.45
C ALA A 235 -14.39 9.39 18.74
N LEU A 236 -13.59 9.98 19.64
CA LEU A 236 -14.09 10.63 20.85
C LEU A 236 -14.94 11.86 20.51
N ALA A 237 -14.54 12.63 19.50
CA ALA A 237 -15.33 13.78 19.05
C ALA A 237 -16.66 13.36 18.38
N LEU A 238 -16.65 12.30 17.57
CA LEU A 238 -17.83 11.84 16.83
C LEU A 238 -18.80 11.00 17.68
N GLU A 239 -18.30 10.22 18.64
CA GLU A 239 -19.09 9.35 19.52
C GLU A 239 -19.16 9.90 20.96
N TRP A 240 -18.96 11.20 21.16
CA TRP A 240 -18.95 11.84 22.48
C TRP A 240 -20.22 11.53 23.31
N GLY A 241 -21.37 11.48 22.64
CA GLY A 241 -22.67 11.18 23.26
C GLY A 241 -22.97 9.68 23.42
N ASN A 242 -22.07 8.78 23.00
CA ASN A 242 -22.30 7.34 22.98
C ASN A 242 -21.15 6.54 23.63
N PRO A 243 -21.01 6.58 24.97
CA PRO A 243 -19.96 5.83 25.66
C PRO A 243 -20.05 4.31 25.44
N SER A 244 -21.25 3.80 25.13
CA SER A 244 -21.45 2.37 24.88
C SER A 244 -20.75 1.88 23.61
N ALA A 245 -20.50 2.76 22.62
CA ALA A 245 -19.73 2.44 21.42
C ALA A 245 -18.29 2.01 21.73
N TRP A 246 -17.73 2.46 22.86
CA TRP A 246 -16.36 2.13 23.30
C TRP A 246 -16.26 0.83 24.08
N SER A 247 -17.40 0.21 24.41
CA SER A 247 -17.43 -1.02 25.20
C SER A 247 -16.78 -2.18 24.45
N LEU A 248 -15.59 -2.56 24.91
CA LEU A 248 -14.82 -3.68 24.37
C LEU A 248 -15.44 -5.06 24.62
N GLY A 249 -16.57 -5.13 25.34
CA GLY A 249 -17.22 -6.39 25.70
C GLY A 249 -17.90 -7.11 24.52
N SER A 250 -18.07 -6.46 23.37
CA SER A 250 -18.70 -7.08 22.20
C SER A 250 -17.70 -7.97 21.44
N ARG A 251 -18.00 -9.27 21.37
CA ARG A 251 -17.18 -10.26 20.62
C ARG A 251 -16.92 -9.84 19.16
N PRO A 252 -17.88 -9.25 18.42
CA PRO A 252 -17.65 -8.79 17.05
C PRO A 252 -16.62 -7.66 16.95
N LEU A 253 -16.63 -6.69 17.88
CA LEU A 253 -15.66 -5.59 17.90
C LEU A 253 -14.26 -6.12 18.16
N LEU A 254 -14.09 -6.97 19.18
CA LEU A 254 -12.80 -7.59 19.48
C LEU A 254 -12.24 -8.39 18.30
N LEU A 255 -13.08 -9.23 17.68
CA LEU A 255 -12.66 -10.03 16.53
C LEU A 255 -12.27 -9.14 15.34
N ALA A 256 -13.08 -8.13 15.02
CA ALA A 256 -12.82 -7.20 13.93
C ALA A 256 -11.56 -6.37 14.18
N SER A 257 -11.39 -5.81 15.38
CA SER A 257 -10.20 -5.05 15.77
C SER A 257 -8.94 -5.90 15.78
N LEU A 258 -9.02 -7.15 16.25
CA LEU A 258 -7.87 -8.06 16.30
C LEU A 258 -7.42 -8.46 14.89
N TYR A 259 -8.34 -8.97 14.08
CA TYR A 259 -8.03 -9.39 12.71
C TYR A 259 -7.54 -8.20 11.87
N SER A 260 -8.29 -7.08 11.88
CA SER A 260 -7.94 -5.92 11.06
C SER A 260 -6.68 -5.22 11.53
N GLY A 261 -6.41 -5.20 12.83
CA GLY A 261 -5.20 -4.61 13.39
C GLY A 261 -3.96 -5.41 13.02
N VAL A 262 -3.99 -6.73 13.24
CA VAL A 262 -2.84 -7.60 12.95
C VAL A 262 -2.62 -7.75 11.45
N VAL A 263 -3.65 -8.14 10.71
CA VAL A 263 -3.53 -8.49 9.28
C VAL A 263 -3.54 -7.22 8.42
N CYS A 264 -4.58 -6.39 8.55
CA CYS A 264 -4.85 -5.32 7.59
C CYS A 264 -4.10 -4.00 7.86
N SER A 265 -3.59 -3.78 9.07
CA SER A 265 -2.74 -2.64 9.40
C SER A 265 -1.30 -3.10 9.61
N GLY A 266 -1.05 -3.99 10.57
CA GLY A 266 0.29 -4.45 10.94
C GLY A 266 1.03 -5.14 9.79
N PHE A 267 0.55 -6.30 9.35
CA PHE A 267 1.20 -7.04 8.26
C PHE A 267 1.10 -6.31 6.93
N THR A 268 -0.04 -5.69 6.62
CA THR A 268 -0.21 -4.89 5.41
C THR A 268 0.83 -3.79 5.30
N TYR A 269 0.91 -2.83 6.23
CA TYR A 269 1.85 -1.72 6.07
C TYR A 269 3.30 -2.18 6.04
N TYR A 270 3.63 -3.24 6.79
CA TYR A 270 4.97 -3.82 6.78
C TYR A 270 5.32 -4.45 5.43
N ILE A 271 4.53 -5.40 4.94
CA ILE A 271 4.77 -6.08 3.66
C ILE A 271 4.67 -5.09 2.50
N GLN A 272 3.68 -4.20 2.55
CA GLN A 272 3.54 -3.08 1.60
C GLN A 272 4.82 -2.24 1.56
N GLY A 273 5.37 -1.88 2.73
CA GLY A 273 6.60 -1.11 2.81
C GLY A 273 7.81 -1.84 2.21
N ILE A 274 7.96 -3.14 2.47
CA ILE A 274 9.00 -3.98 1.86
C ILE A 274 8.86 -3.97 0.34
N VAL A 275 7.66 -4.24 -0.17
CA VAL A 275 7.41 -4.32 -1.61
C VAL A 275 7.61 -2.96 -2.27
N MET A 276 7.19 -1.89 -1.61
CA MET A 276 7.33 -0.52 -2.09
C MET A 276 8.79 -0.11 -2.23
N LYS A 277 9.68 -0.51 -1.31
CA LYS A 277 11.12 -0.29 -1.47
C LYS A 277 11.72 -1.04 -2.66
N VAL A 278 11.22 -2.23 -2.98
CA VAL A 278 11.81 -3.10 -4.03
C VAL A 278 11.22 -2.81 -5.42
N LYS A 279 9.90 -2.62 -5.52
CA LYS A 279 9.16 -2.53 -6.79
C LYS A 279 8.48 -1.17 -7.01
N GLY A 280 8.41 -0.33 -5.98
CA GLY A 280 7.82 1.00 -6.04
C GLY A 280 6.33 1.04 -5.73
N PRO A 281 5.77 2.24 -5.48
CA PRO A 281 4.38 2.41 -5.06
C PRO A 281 3.37 1.98 -6.12
N VAL A 282 3.62 2.26 -7.40
CA VAL A 282 2.74 1.87 -8.52
C VAL A 282 2.58 0.35 -8.61
N PHE A 283 3.65 -0.40 -8.33
CA PHE A 283 3.59 -1.86 -8.36
C PHE A 283 2.62 -2.37 -7.29
N VAL A 284 2.75 -1.88 -6.06
CA VAL A 284 1.88 -2.28 -4.94
C VAL A 284 0.42 -2.07 -5.30
N THR A 285 0.07 -0.88 -5.78
CA THR A 285 -1.33 -0.53 -6.01
C THR A 285 -1.92 -1.16 -7.25
N ALA A 286 -1.12 -1.53 -8.26
CA ALA A 286 -1.62 -2.24 -9.44
C ALA A 286 -2.38 -3.53 -9.08
N PHE A 287 -2.01 -4.19 -7.97
CA PHE A 287 -2.68 -5.40 -7.48
C PHE A 287 -3.97 -5.15 -6.69
N ASN A 288 -4.36 -3.89 -6.42
CA ASN A 288 -5.58 -3.61 -5.66
C ASN A 288 -6.85 -4.25 -6.28
N PRO A 289 -7.04 -4.19 -7.61
CA PRO A 289 -8.19 -4.86 -8.25
C PRO A 289 -8.17 -6.40 -8.14
N LEU A 290 -7.02 -7.03 -7.89
CA LEU A 290 -6.96 -8.47 -7.61
C LEU A 290 -7.71 -8.81 -6.32
N GLY A 291 -7.70 -7.92 -5.33
CA GLY A 291 -8.48 -8.07 -4.10
C GLY A 291 -9.97 -8.23 -4.39
N MET A 292 -10.52 -7.51 -5.36
CA MET A 292 -11.92 -7.69 -5.76
C MET A 292 -12.22 -9.06 -6.36
N ILE A 293 -11.30 -9.61 -7.16
CA ILE A 293 -11.44 -10.97 -7.71
C ILE A 293 -11.52 -11.97 -6.55
N ILE A 294 -10.61 -11.85 -5.58
CA ILE A 294 -10.56 -12.73 -4.41
C ILE A 294 -11.82 -12.59 -3.56
N VAL A 295 -12.28 -11.36 -3.32
CA VAL A 295 -13.54 -11.09 -2.61
C VAL A 295 -14.70 -11.76 -3.34
N ALA A 296 -14.88 -11.53 -4.64
CA ALA A 296 -15.99 -12.11 -5.40
C ALA A 296 -16.03 -13.65 -5.33
N ILE A 297 -14.85 -14.29 -5.40
CA ILE A 297 -14.72 -15.75 -5.26
C ILE A 297 -15.10 -16.18 -3.84
N MET A 298 -14.51 -15.56 -2.80
CA MET A 298 -14.79 -15.89 -1.40
C MET A 298 -16.27 -15.67 -1.05
N SER A 299 -16.88 -14.57 -1.50
CA SER A 299 -18.30 -14.28 -1.30
C SER A 299 -19.20 -15.34 -1.94
N SER A 300 -18.87 -15.82 -3.13
CA SER A 300 -19.64 -16.86 -3.79
C SER A 300 -19.58 -18.20 -3.04
N PHE A 301 -18.41 -18.59 -2.50
CA PHE A 301 -18.27 -19.82 -1.74
C PHE A 301 -18.83 -19.75 -0.32
N ILE A 302 -18.59 -18.65 0.40
CA ILE A 302 -18.91 -18.51 1.83
C ILE A 302 -20.34 -17.99 2.03
N LEU A 303 -20.76 -17.00 1.25
CA LEU A 303 -22.07 -16.35 1.37
C LEU A 303 -23.09 -16.90 0.34
N SER A 304 -22.69 -17.86 -0.51
CA SER A 304 -23.52 -18.37 -1.61
C SER A 304 -24.00 -17.27 -2.58
N GLU A 305 -23.26 -16.16 -2.69
CA GLU A 305 -23.62 -15.07 -3.61
C GLU A 305 -23.58 -15.52 -5.08
N ILE A 306 -24.59 -15.11 -5.84
CA ILE A 306 -24.72 -15.39 -7.27
C ILE A 306 -23.58 -14.68 -8.02
N MET A 307 -22.94 -15.41 -8.94
CA MET A 307 -21.91 -14.87 -9.82
C MET A 307 -22.51 -14.48 -11.17
N TYR A 308 -22.07 -13.34 -11.70
CA TYR A 308 -22.50 -12.85 -13.01
C TYR A 308 -21.34 -12.95 -14.01
N LEU A 309 -21.66 -13.17 -15.29
CA LEU A 309 -20.65 -13.27 -16.35
C LEU A 309 -19.73 -12.04 -16.43
N GLY A 310 -20.28 -10.85 -16.17
CA GLY A 310 -19.51 -9.60 -16.15
C GLY A 310 -18.36 -9.60 -15.12
N ARG A 311 -18.54 -10.29 -13.98
CA ARG A 311 -17.47 -10.46 -12.98
C ARG A 311 -16.32 -11.31 -13.51
N VAL A 312 -16.62 -12.36 -14.28
CA VAL A 312 -15.62 -13.26 -14.87
C VAL A 312 -14.82 -12.54 -15.96
N ILE A 313 -15.51 -11.86 -16.88
CA ILE A 313 -14.85 -11.09 -17.95
C ILE A 313 -13.99 -9.97 -17.35
N GLY A 314 -14.54 -9.22 -16.38
CA GLY A 314 -13.79 -8.19 -15.67
C GLY A 314 -12.53 -8.73 -14.99
N ALA A 315 -12.61 -9.90 -14.35
CA ALA A 315 -11.45 -10.57 -13.75
C ALA A 315 -10.37 -10.92 -14.79
N LEU A 316 -10.76 -11.42 -15.98
CA LEU A 316 -9.80 -11.68 -17.06
C LEU A 316 -9.10 -10.41 -17.55
N ILE A 317 -9.84 -9.30 -17.67
CA ILE A 317 -9.28 -7.99 -18.06
C ILE A 317 -8.30 -7.47 -17.00
N ILE A 318 -8.63 -7.61 -15.71
CA ILE A 318 -7.73 -7.25 -14.60
C ILE A 318 -6.42 -8.04 -14.68
N VAL A 319 -6.49 -9.36 -14.89
CA VAL A 319 -5.29 -10.21 -15.02
C VAL A 319 -4.43 -9.79 -16.20
N LEU A 320 -5.04 -9.47 -17.35
CA LEU A 320 -4.34 -8.97 -18.53
C LEU A 320 -3.66 -7.62 -18.24
N GLY A 321 -4.37 -6.68 -17.61
CA GLY A 321 -3.83 -5.38 -17.23
C GLY A 321 -2.65 -5.50 -16.25
N LEU A 322 -2.78 -6.36 -15.25
CA LEU A 322 -1.71 -6.69 -14.31
C LEU A 322 -0.48 -7.24 -15.03
N TYR A 323 -0.67 -8.19 -15.95
CA TYR A 323 0.43 -8.73 -16.75
C TYR A 323 1.18 -7.64 -17.51
N MET A 324 0.46 -6.70 -18.15
CA MET A 324 1.08 -5.56 -18.85
C MET A 324 1.87 -4.65 -17.90
N VAL A 325 1.36 -4.34 -16.70
CA VAL A 325 2.10 -3.55 -15.69
C VAL A 325 3.36 -4.26 -15.25
N LEU A 326 3.27 -5.57 -14.99
CA LEU A 326 4.38 -6.40 -14.56
C LEU A 326 5.48 -6.50 -15.63
N TRP A 327 5.07 -6.69 -16.88
CA TRP A 327 5.98 -6.65 -18.03
C TRP A 327 6.62 -5.28 -18.20
N GLY A 328 5.85 -4.20 -18.04
CA GLY A 328 6.37 -2.84 -18.10
C GLY A 328 7.42 -2.55 -17.01
N LYS A 329 7.28 -3.18 -15.83
CA LYS A 329 8.20 -3.02 -14.69
C LYS A 329 9.37 -3.98 -14.65
N SER A 330 9.46 -4.97 -15.53
CA SER A 330 10.55 -5.96 -15.49
C SER A 330 11.93 -5.34 -15.76
N GLU A 331 11.98 -4.20 -16.45
CA GLU A 331 13.23 -3.45 -16.75
C GLU A 331 13.55 -2.31 -15.76
N ASP A 332 12.70 -2.04 -14.77
CA ASP A 332 12.92 -0.92 -13.86
C ASP A 332 14.01 -1.21 -12.82
N LYS A 333 14.86 -0.21 -12.57
CA LYS A 333 15.77 -0.21 -11.42
C LYS A 333 15.00 -0.03 -10.10
N PRO A 334 15.51 -0.55 -8.97
CA PRO A 334 14.89 -0.37 -7.66
C PRO A 334 14.65 1.11 -7.29
N PRO A 335 13.52 1.45 -6.65
CA PRO A 335 13.19 2.81 -6.23
C PRO A 335 14.23 3.47 -5.31
N ALA A 336 14.86 2.70 -4.41
CA ALA A 336 15.83 3.22 -3.45
C ALA A 336 17.02 3.95 -4.13
N ASP A 337 17.48 3.45 -5.27
CA ASP A 337 18.56 4.06 -6.05
C ASP A 337 18.09 5.37 -6.71
N GLN A 338 16.81 5.47 -7.06
CA GLN A 338 16.24 6.66 -7.70
C GLN A 338 16.10 7.85 -6.73
N PHE A 339 15.79 7.59 -5.45
CA PHE A 339 15.78 8.64 -4.43
C PHE A 339 17.16 9.23 -4.18
N ILE A 340 18.21 8.40 -4.20
CA ILE A 340 19.60 8.86 -4.05
C ILE A 340 20.00 9.71 -5.26
N ILE A 341 19.65 9.28 -6.47
CA ILE A 341 19.93 10.03 -7.71
C ILE A 341 19.19 11.38 -7.68
N SER A 342 17.89 11.39 -7.39
CA SER A 342 17.12 12.64 -7.34
C SER A 342 17.58 13.59 -6.23
N SER A 343 18.07 13.08 -5.10
CA SER A 343 18.62 13.92 -4.02
C SER A 343 19.99 14.50 -4.39
N LYS A 344 20.81 13.77 -5.15
CA LYS A 344 22.07 14.29 -5.71
C LYS A 344 21.83 15.38 -6.75
N ASP A 345 20.81 15.21 -7.61
CA ASP A 345 20.44 16.20 -8.63
C ASP A 345 19.83 17.49 -8.02
N LEU A 346 19.45 17.47 -6.73
CA LEU A 346 18.88 18.60 -5.98
C LEU A 346 19.92 19.36 -5.13
N LEU A 347 21.12 18.82 -4.97
CA LEU A 347 22.25 19.54 -4.38
C LEU A 347 23.04 20.16 -5.53
N PRO A 348 23.27 21.49 -5.57
CA PRO A 348 24.21 22.03 -6.54
C PRO A 348 25.54 21.33 -6.33
N GLU A 349 26.09 20.80 -7.41
CA GLU A 349 27.45 20.28 -7.49
C GLU A 349 28.35 21.40 -6.94
N THR A 350 28.83 21.25 -5.70
CA THR A 350 29.80 22.19 -5.13
C THR A 350 30.96 22.21 -6.11
N GLN A 351 31.15 23.38 -6.72
CA GLN A 351 32.20 23.63 -7.69
C GLN A 351 33.52 23.06 -7.19
N HIS A 352 34.20 22.38 -8.11
CA HIS A 352 35.62 22.13 -8.07
C HIS A 352 36.35 23.37 -7.51
N ILE A 353 36.76 23.32 -6.26
CA ILE A 353 37.78 24.25 -5.74
C ILE A 353 39.10 23.56 -6.07
N ASP A 354 39.68 23.95 -7.20
CA ASP A 354 41.07 23.62 -7.50
C ASP A 354 41.94 24.18 -6.36
N PRO A 355 42.90 23.40 -5.83
CA PRO A 355 43.81 23.94 -4.84
C PRO A 355 44.67 25.01 -5.51
N VAL A 356 44.50 26.24 -5.03
CA VAL A 356 45.36 27.39 -5.31
C VAL A 356 46.81 26.97 -5.04
N MET A 357 47.63 26.98 -6.09
CA MET A 357 49.08 26.95 -5.95
C MET A 357 49.52 28.21 -5.22
N ASP A 358 49.88 28.08 -3.95
CA ASP A 358 50.70 29.06 -3.27
C ASP A 358 52.15 28.57 -3.28
N GLY A 359 52.98 29.30 -4.00
CA GLY A 359 54.40 29.04 -4.14
C GLY A 359 55.17 29.66 -3.00
N ASN A 360 55.62 28.84 -2.04
CA ASN A 360 56.93 28.97 -1.40
C ASN A 360 57.12 27.89 -0.33
N CYS A 361 57.88 26.84 -0.65
CA CYS A 361 59.07 26.48 0.11
C CYS A 361 59.85 25.42 -0.66
N LYS A 362 61.02 25.81 -1.18
CA LYS A 362 62.06 24.84 -1.54
C LYS A 362 62.64 24.24 -0.25
N GLU A 363 63.11 23.01 -0.41
CA GLU A 363 64.27 22.40 0.25
C GLU A 363 64.04 21.46 1.44
N LEU A 364 64.80 20.34 1.39
CA LEU A 364 65.16 19.38 2.44
C LEU A 364 64.19 18.23 2.77
N VAL A 365 64.35 17.07 2.12
CA VAL A 365 65.19 15.94 2.57
C VAL A 365 64.79 14.68 1.78
N SER A 366 65.68 14.24 0.91
CA SER A 366 65.80 12.86 0.43
C SER A 366 66.26 11.93 1.56
N ILE A 367 65.65 10.76 1.73
CA ILE A 367 66.33 9.51 2.12
C ILE A 367 65.54 8.34 1.52
N ASP A 368 66.25 7.60 0.67
CA ASP A 368 65.92 6.26 0.20
C ASP A 368 65.74 5.28 1.35
N THR A 369 64.80 4.34 1.23
CA THR A 369 65.02 2.99 1.76
C THR A 369 64.40 1.93 0.86
N VAL A 370 65.26 1.46 -0.05
CA VAL A 370 65.48 0.06 -0.45
C VAL A 370 64.28 -0.80 -0.87
N ARG A 371 64.18 -0.89 -2.19
CA ARG A 371 63.77 -2.01 -3.05
C ARG A 371 64.40 -3.35 -2.63
N GLY A 372 63.58 -4.38 -2.39
CA GLY A 372 63.96 -5.79 -2.47
C GLY A 372 63.20 -6.46 -3.63
N LYS A 373 63.93 -6.85 -4.68
CA LYS A 373 63.43 -7.52 -5.90
C LYS A 373 63.41 -9.05 -5.72
N SER A 374 62.41 -9.65 -6.38
CA SER A 374 62.30 -11.00 -6.97
C SER A 374 63.53 -11.94 -7.07
N GLY A 375 63.28 -13.25 -6.97
CA GLY A 375 64.05 -14.27 -7.72
C GLY A 375 64.02 -15.71 -7.17
N GLU A 376 63.31 -16.60 -7.89
CA GLU A 376 63.65 -17.99 -8.31
C GLU A 376 64.17 -19.12 -7.37
N GLU A 377 63.46 -20.25 -7.49
CA GLU A 377 63.87 -21.65 -7.75
C GLU A 377 64.74 -22.53 -6.81
N ALA A 378 64.34 -23.81 -6.81
CA ALA A 378 65.08 -25.07 -6.60
C ALA A 378 65.50 -25.46 -5.16
N VAL A 379 64.81 -26.46 -4.58
CA VAL A 379 65.16 -27.91 -4.51
C VAL A 379 64.06 -28.65 -3.74
#